data_AF-A0A973A0Z5-F1
#
_entry.id   AF-A0A973A0Z5-F1
#
_cell.length_a   1.000
_cell.length_b   1.000
_cell.length_c   1.000
_cell.angle_alpha   90.00
_cell.angle_beta   90.00
_cell.angle_gamma   90.00
#
_symmetry.space_group_name_H-M   'P 1'
#
loop_
_entity.id
_entity.type
_entity.pdbx_description
1 polymer ?
#
loop_
_entity_poly.entity_id
_entity_poly.type
_entity_poly.pdbx_seq_one_letter_code
_entity_poly.pdbx_strand_id
1 'polypeptide(L)'
;MRATNGIEVVLVVCIVVFSLALTPAQAITIVEQGRAKAVIVVAPEALESERYAARELSQFLAQITGATLDITAAAEEGVSRLLVGPKAAQAVEPGFTTEGLGSEGLVIKTV
;
A
#
# COMPACT_ATOMS: atom_id res chain seq x y z
N MET A 1 -52.24 -2.58 -19.11
CA MET A 1 -51.08 -3.49 -18.93
C MET A 1 -49.92 -2.66 -18.36
N ARG A 2 -49.69 -2.77 -17.05
CA ARG A 2 -48.64 -2.06 -16.29
C ARG A 2 -47.39 -2.94 -16.27
N ALA A 3 -46.52 -2.81 -17.27
CA ALA A 3 -45.24 -3.55 -17.33
C ALA A 3 -44.01 -2.65 -17.03
N THR A 4 -44.21 -1.33 -16.93
CA THR A 4 -43.14 -0.34 -16.74
C THR A 4 -42.62 -0.28 -15.30
N ASN A 5 -43.50 -0.42 -14.30
CA ASN A 5 -43.10 -0.28 -12.88
C ASN A 5 -42.09 -1.34 -12.40
N GLY A 6 -42.11 -2.55 -12.98
CA GLY A 6 -41.19 -3.62 -12.58
C GLY A 6 -39.76 -3.40 -13.07
N ILE A 7 -39.62 -2.86 -14.29
CA ILE A 7 -38.30 -2.56 -14.88
C ILE A 7 -37.68 -1.37 -14.15
N GLU A 8 -38.45 -0.32 -13.85
CA GLU A 8 -37.96 0.84 -13.09
C GLU A 8 -37.50 0.45 -11.68
N VAL A 9 -38.26 -0.40 -10.97
CA VAL A 9 -37.86 -0.88 -9.63
C VAL A 9 -36.58 -1.71 -9.68
N VAL A 10 -36.44 -2.61 -10.66
CA VAL A 10 -35.22 -3.40 -10.83
C VAL A 10 -34.01 -2.51 -11.14
N LEU A 11 -34.19 -1.50 -12.00
CA LEU A 11 -33.12 -0.59 -12.39
C LEU A 11 -32.68 0.30 -11.22
N VAL A 12 -33.62 0.78 -10.40
CA VAL A 12 -33.33 1.53 -9.17
C VAL A 12 -32.59 0.65 -8.15
N VAL A 13 -33.03 -0.59 -7.94
CA VAL A 13 -32.35 -1.52 -7.02
C VAL A 13 -30.93 -1.84 -7.48
N CYS A 14 -30.72 -2.09 -8.77
CA CYS A 14 -29.39 -2.32 -9.33
C CYS A 14 -28.45 -1.12 -9.15
N ILE A 15 -28.94 0.12 -9.32
CA ILE A 15 -28.15 1.34 -9.13
C ILE A 15 -27.76 1.53 -7.65
N VAL A 16 -28.71 1.28 -6.73
CA VAL A 16 -28.46 1.40 -5.29
C VAL A 16 -27.42 0.36 -4.83
N VAL A 17 -27.56 -0.89 -5.27
CA VAL A 17 -26.60 -1.95 -4.95
C VAL A 17 -25.21 -1.66 -5.53
N PHE A 18 -25.12 -1.15 -6.76
CA PHE A 18 -23.84 -0.79 -7.38
C PHE A 18 -23.14 0.36 -6.64
N SER A 19 -23.90 1.33 -6.14
CA SER A 19 -23.37 2.49 -5.41
C SER A 19 -22.82 2.13 -4.03
N LEU A 20 -23.39 1.11 -3.36
CA LEU A 20 -22.89 0.62 -2.06
C LEU A 20 -21.60 -0.22 -2.19
N ALA A 21 -21.23 -0.66 -3.39
CA ALA A 21 -20.06 -1.51 -3.61
C ALA A 21 -18.76 -0.71 -3.82
N LEU A 22 -18.80 0.63 -3.86
CA LEU A 22 -17.60 1.45 -3.95
C LEU A 22 -16.95 1.61 -2.57
N THR A 23 -16.18 0.62 -2.14
CA THR A 23 -15.19 0.83 -1.08
C THR A 23 -14.09 1.76 -1.61
N PRO A 24 -13.90 2.96 -1.02
CA PRO A 24 -12.79 3.82 -1.42
C PRO A 24 -11.47 3.09 -1.12
N ALA A 25 -10.58 3.02 -2.11
CA ALA A 25 -9.21 2.61 -1.85
C ALA A 25 -8.62 3.60 -0.85
N GLN A 26 -8.19 3.11 0.31
CA GLN A 26 -7.50 3.96 1.28
C GLN A 26 -6.17 4.40 0.66
N ALA A 27 -6.08 5.69 0.34
CA ALA A 27 -4.84 6.28 -0.12
C ALA A 27 -3.87 6.33 1.06
N ILE A 28 -2.66 5.82 0.85
CA ILE A 28 -1.56 5.93 1.81
C ILE A 28 -0.81 7.23 1.52
N THR A 29 -0.87 8.18 2.45
CA THR A 29 -0.09 9.41 2.36
C THR A 29 1.35 9.14 2.76
N ILE A 30 2.27 9.23 1.80
CA ILE A 30 3.71 9.03 2.02
C ILE A 30 4.35 10.37 2.46
N VAL A 31 4.06 11.44 1.74
CA VAL A 31 4.51 12.80 2.02
C VAL A 31 3.35 13.77 1.78
N GLU A 32 3.20 14.74 2.66
CA GLU A 32 2.22 15.82 2.53
C GLU A 32 2.88 17.15 2.85
N GLN A 33 2.74 18.12 1.94
CA GLN A 33 3.30 19.47 2.11
C GLN A 33 4.80 19.47 2.44
N GLY A 34 5.58 18.60 1.77
CA GLY A 34 7.02 18.47 2.01
C GLY A 34 7.39 17.85 3.36
N ARG A 35 6.44 17.19 4.04
CA ARG A 35 6.68 16.49 5.32
C ARG A 35 6.38 15.01 5.18
N ALA A 36 7.33 14.17 5.60
CA ALA A 36 7.12 12.74 5.66
C ALA A 36 5.93 12.42 6.58
N LYS A 37 5.01 11.61 6.07
CA LYS A 37 3.86 11.04 6.80
C LYS A 37 3.99 9.52 6.97
N ALA A 38 4.96 8.95 6.28
CA ALA A 38 5.31 7.55 6.35
C ALA A 38 6.78 7.35 6.71
N VAL A 39 7.09 6.14 7.18
CA VAL A 39 8.46 5.66 7.38
C VAL A 39 8.76 4.48 6.45
N ILE A 40 10.03 4.22 6.21
CA ILE A 40 10.48 2.99 5.53
C ILE A 40 10.87 1.98 6.61
N VAL A 41 10.26 0.80 6.57
CA VAL A 41 10.55 -0.28 7.53
C VAL A 41 11.36 -1.36 6.84
N VAL A 42 12.47 -1.71 7.47
CA VAL A 42 13.38 -2.79 7.03
C VAL A 42 13.60 -3.72 8.20
N ALA A 43 13.48 -5.03 7.99
CA ALA A 43 13.67 -5.99 9.08
C ALA A 43 15.11 -5.94 9.65
N PRO A 44 15.32 -6.20 10.95
CA PRO A 44 16.66 -6.27 11.54
C PRO A 44 17.60 -7.23 10.79
N GLU A 45 17.07 -8.37 10.36
CA GLU A 45 17.76 -9.43 9.60
C GLU A 45 17.75 -9.23 8.08
N ALA A 46 17.34 -8.06 7.59
CA ALA A 46 17.28 -7.75 6.17
C ALA A 46 18.65 -7.88 5.48
N LEU A 47 18.63 -8.37 4.25
CA LEU A 47 19.81 -8.47 3.40
C LEU A 47 20.39 -7.08 3.10
N GLU A 48 21.69 -7.02 2.75
CA GLU A 48 22.32 -5.75 2.38
C GLU A 48 21.65 -5.09 1.17
N SER A 49 21.18 -5.89 0.21
CA SER A 49 20.42 -5.43 -0.95
C SER A 49 19.09 -4.77 -0.56
N GLU A 50 18.37 -5.31 0.42
CA GLU A 50 17.10 -4.75 0.92
C GLU A 50 17.35 -3.43 1.65
N ARG A 51 18.39 -3.37 2.48
CA ARG A 51 18.82 -2.14 3.16
C ARG A 51 19.28 -1.08 2.18
N TYR A 52 19.98 -1.49 1.12
CA TYR A 52 20.42 -0.60 0.05
C TYR A 52 19.21 -0.04 -0.73
N ALA A 53 18.27 -0.90 -1.12
CA ALA A 53 17.02 -0.50 -1.77
C ALA A 53 16.20 0.48 -0.91
N ALA A 54 16.14 0.27 0.41
CA ALA A 54 15.47 1.21 1.31
C ALA A 54 16.13 2.60 1.35
N ARG A 55 17.47 2.66 1.32
CA ARG A 55 18.20 3.93 1.24
C ARG A 55 17.97 4.64 -0.07
N GLU A 56 18.03 3.92 -1.19
CA GLU A 56 17.75 4.48 -2.51
C GLU A 56 16.30 4.98 -2.60
N LEU A 57 15.34 4.22 -2.07
CA LEU A 57 13.94 4.62 -2.02
C LEU A 57 13.77 5.93 -1.23
N SER A 58 14.37 6.04 -0.04
CA SER A 58 14.34 7.29 0.75
C SER A 58 14.97 8.45 -0.02
N GLN A 59 16.12 8.22 -0.67
CA GLN A 59 16.83 9.23 -1.45
C GLN A 59 15.99 9.72 -2.64
N PHE A 60 15.37 8.82 -3.40
CA PHE A 60 14.52 9.21 -4.53
C PHE A 60 13.25 9.94 -4.08
N LEU A 61 12.61 9.48 -2.99
CA LEU A 61 11.46 10.18 -2.43
C LEU A 61 11.83 11.60 -1.95
N ALA A 62 13.01 11.76 -1.35
CA ALA A 62 13.50 13.08 -0.95
C ALA A 62 13.73 14.01 -2.16
N GLN A 63 14.27 13.50 -3.27
CA GLN A 63 14.43 14.28 -4.50
C GLN A 63 13.10 14.71 -5.11
N ILE A 64 12.09 13.82 -5.07
CA ILE A 64 10.76 14.08 -5.65
C ILE A 64 9.95 15.03 -4.77
N THR A 65 10.04 14.89 -3.45
CA THR A 65 9.09 15.49 -2.52
C THR A 65 9.68 16.57 -1.62
N GLY A 66 11.01 16.67 -1.55
CA GLY A 66 11.74 17.50 -0.59
C GLY A 66 11.77 16.96 0.84
N ALA A 67 11.14 15.80 1.10
CA ALA A 67 11.06 15.19 2.43
C ALA A 67 11.86 13.88 2.50
N THR A 68 12.74 13.77 3.48
CA THR A 68 13.41 12.51 3.81
C THR A 68 12.50 11.63 4.66
N LEU A 69 12.37 10.36 4.28
CA LEU A 69 11.68 9.35 5.09
C LEU A 69 12.70 8.60 5.95
N ASP A 70 12.39 8.46 7.22
CA ASP A 70 13.21 7.69 8.15
C ASP A 70 13.16 6.20 7.83
N ILE A 71 14.30 5.53 7.99
CA ILE A 71 14.43 4.07 7.84
C ILE A 71 14.55 3.47 9.25
N THR A 72 13.62 2.60 9.62
CA THR A 72 13.50 2.02 10.97
C THR A 72 13.27 0.50 10.92
N ALA A 73 13.55 -0.18 12.02
CA ALA A 73 13.26 -1.61 12.16
C ALA A 73 11.77 -1.90 12.41
N ALA A 74 11.04 -0.92 12.96
CA ALA A 74 9.62 -1.02 13.27
C ALA A 74 8.97 0.37 13.23
N ALA A 75 7.68 0.41 12.97
CA ALA A 75 6.87 1.61 13.00
C ALA A 75 5.81 1.51 14.11
N GLU A 76 5.51 2.64 14.74
CA GLU A 76 4.41 2.76 15.69
C GLU A 76 3.06 2.45 15.01
N GLU A 77 2.07 2.05 15.81
CA GLU A 77 0.71 1.84 15.30
C GLU A 77 0.11 3.14 14.72
N GLY A 78 -0.64 3.01 13.63
CA GLY A 78 -1.27 4.14 12.94
C GLY A 78 -0.33 4.97 12.06
N VAL A 79 0.99 4.72 12.08
CA VAL A 79 1.93 5.37 11.16
C VAL A 79 1.96 4.64 9.82
N SER A 80 1.82 5.39 8.72
CA SER A 80 1.97 4.83 7.37
C SER A 80 3.38 4.29 7.17
N ARG A 81 3.51 3.15 6.49
CA ARG A 81 4.82 2.49 6.35
C ARG A 81 5.01 1.86 4.98
N LEU A 82 6.21 2.00 4.45
CA LEU A 82 6.70 1.32 3.27
C LEU A 82 7.56 0.15 3.74
N LEU A 83 7.08 -1.08 3.55
CA LEU A 83 7.77 -2.30 3.98
C LEU A 83 8.73 -2.74 2.87
N VAL A 84 10.04 -2.73 3.12
CA VAL A 84 11.05 -3.12 2.13
C VAL A 84 11.67 -4.46 2.53
N GLY A 85 11.51 -5.44 1.64
CA GLY A 85 11.98 -6.81 1.83
C GLY A 85 10.89 -7.75 2.39
N PRO A 86 11.01 -9.06 2.14
CA PRO A 86 10.00 -10.05 2.50
C PRO A 86 9.78 -10.14 4.01
N LYS A 87 10.83 -9.97 4.82
CA LYS A 87 10.71 -10.03 6.30
C LYS A 87 9.95 -8.84 6.88
N ALA A 88 10.14 -7.63 6.34
CA ALA A 88 9.36 -6.47 6.73
C ALA A 88 7.88 -6.64 6.36
N ALA A 89 7.60 -7.18 5.16
CA ALA A 89 6.24 -7.48 4.73
C ALA A 89 5.56 -8.56 5.60
N GLN A 90 6.27 -9.65 5.90
CA GLN A 90 5.77 -10.77 6.73
C GLN A 90 5.43 -10.36 8.17
N ALA A 91 6.05 -9.31 8.71
CA ALA A 91 5.71 -8.79 10.03
C ALA A 91 4.29 -8.19 10.11
N VAL A 92 3.72 -7.76 8.98
CA VAL A 92 2.37 -7.17 8.89
C VAL A 92 1.40 -8.13 8.21
N GLU A 93 1.84 -8.85 7.18
CA GLU A 93 1.07 -9.88 6.49
C GLU A 93 1.81 -11.22 6.55
N PRO A 94 1.53 -12.08 7.55
CA PRO A 94 2.24 -13.35 7.74
C PRO A 94 2.19 -14.29 6.53
N GLY A 95 1.18 -14.15 5.66
CA GLY A 95 1.03 -14.93 4.42
C GLY A 95 1.82 -14.39 3.21
N PHE A 96 2.57 -13.30 3.37
CA PHE A 96 3.32 -12.71 2.26
C PHE A 96 4.44 -13.64 1.77
N THR A 97 4.47 -13.87 0.47
CA THR A 97 5.47 -14.71 -0.20
C THR A 97 6.03 -14.04 -1.45
N THR A 98 7.30 -14.29 -1.70
CA THR A 98 8.00 -13.93 -2.95
C THR A 98 8.22 -15.14 -3.86
N GLU A 99 7.64 -16.30 -3.50
CA GLU A 99 7.73 -17.52 -4.29
C GLU A 99 7.09 -17.32 -5.68
N GLY A 100 7.73 -17.88 -6.70
CA GLY A 100 7.27 -17.77 -8.09
C GLY A 100 7.62 -16.46 -8.80
N LEU A 101 8.28 -15.50 -8.13
CA LEU A 101 8.71 -14.24 -8.75
C LEU A 101 9.92 -14.39 -9.69
N GLY A 102 10.74 -15.44 -9.53
CA GLY A 102 12.01 -15.57 -10.24
C GLY A 102 13.12 -14.68 -9.65
N SER A 103 14.29 -14.62 -10.29
CA SER A 103 15.46 -13.91 -9.76
C SER A 103 15.32 -12.39 -9.74
N GLU A 104 14.58 -11.83 -10.70
CA GLU A 104 14.41 -10.38 -10.88
C GLU A 104 12.96 -9.91 -10.64
N GLY A 105 12.12 -10.76 -10.05
CA GLY A 105 10.71 -10.43 -9.86
C GLY A 105 10.48 -9.47 -8.70
N LEU A 106 9.49 -8.60 -8.86
CA LEU A 106 9.08 -7.60 -7.87
C LEU A 106 7.57 -7.72 -7.62
N VAL A 107 7.17 -7.58 -6.36
CA VAL A 107 5.77 -7.41 -5.97
C VAL A 107 5.63 -6.10 -5.20
N ILE A 108 4.65 -5.29 -5.58
CA ILE A 108 4.23 -4.09 -4.85
C ILE A 108 2.78 -4.29 -4.47
N LYS A 109 2.50 -4.26 -3.17
CA LYS A 109 1.17 -4.51 -2.63
C LYS A 109 0.89 -3.54 -1.50
N THR A 110 -0.35 -3.08 -1.44
CA THR A 110 -0.91 -2.39 -0.27
C THR A 110 -1.64 -3.42 0.60
N VAL A 111 -1.35 -3.41 1.90
CA VAL A 111 -1.89 -4.35 2.91
C VAL A 111 -2.69 -3.61 3.97
#